data_AF-A0A5D0X9G9-F1
#
_entry.id   AF-A0A5D0X9G9-F1
#
_cell.length_a   1.000
_cell.length_b   1.000
_cell.length_c   1.000
_cell.angle_alpha   90.00
_cell.angle_beta   90.00
_cell.angle_gamma   90.00
#
_symmetry.space_group_name_H-M   'P 1'
#
loop_
_entity.id
_entity.type
_entity.pdbx_description
1 polymer ?
#
loop_
_entity_poly.entity_id
_entity_poly.type
_entity_poly.pdbx_seq_one_letter_code
_entity_poly.pdbx_strand_id
1 'polypeptide(L)'
;MTDQTWKPNIVIYHDKCADGIVAAWACWRRWGDEPEYIACNYGFAPPADLASKNVLMVDFSFPADVLEGMAEAGARSIVILDHHKTAMADLLAFTLDEEGWPLQIKAGNVDFALRQLEMACCPPIVGLFDMDRSGARMAWDFAMGTEPGRLVELAERYDLWRFQPGTGDDAEALHVEI
;
A
#
# COMPACT_ATOMS: atom_id res chain seq x y z
N MET A 1 -10.10 -18.05 20.84
CA MET A 1 -10.36 -16.91 19.95
C MET A 1 -9.16 -16.85 19.02
N THR A 2 -9.32 -17.17 17.75
CA THR A 2 -8.20 -17.14 16.80
C THR A 2 -7.76 -15.69 16.68
N ASP A 3 -6.51 -15.43 17.05
CA ASP A 3 -5.84 -14.15 16.86
C ASP A 3 -5.72 -13.92 15.36
N GLN A 4 -6.80 -13.42 14.75
CA GLN A 4 -6.81 -13.09 13.33
C GLN A 4 -6.01 -11.82 13.18
N THR A 5 -4.78 -11.99 12.72
CA THR A 5 -4.00 -10.88 12.17
C THR A 5 -4.79 -10.28 11.01
N TRP A 6 -4.83 -8.95 10.96
CA TRP A 6 -5.44 -8.21 9.87
C TRP A 6 -5.00 -8.75 8.51
N LYS A 7 -5.94 -8.86 7.58
CA LYS A 7 -5.70 -9.26 6.20
C LYS A 7 -6.60 -8.46 5.25
N PRO A 8 -6.14 -8.15 4.03
CA PRO A 8 -6.96 -7.46 3.05
C PRO A 8 -8.02 -8.40 2.46
N ASN A 9 -9.17 -7.83 2.14
CA ASN A 9 -10.16 -8.41 1.23
C ASN A 9 -9.96 -7.88 -0.19
N ILE A 10 -9.42 -6.67 -0.32
CA ILE A 10 -9.13 -6.01 -1.60
C ILE A 10 -7.71 -5.44 -1.51
N VAL A 11 -6.92 -5.63 -2.57
CA VAL A 11 -5.64 -4.98 -2.81
C VAL A 11 -5.80 -4.11 -4.07
N ILE A 12 -5.72 -2.80 -3.90
CA ILE A 12 -5.70 -1.83 -4.99
C ILE A 12 -4.25 -1.45 -5.26
N TYR A 13 -3.82 -1.48 -6.51
CA TYR A 13 -2.45 -1.17 -6.89
C TYR A 13 -2.40 -0.27 -8.13
N HIS A 14 -1.30 0.46 -8.28
CA HIS A 14 -1.11 1.32 -9.44
C HIS A 14 -1.02 0.50 -10.73
N ASP A 15 -1.93 0.79 -11.66
CA ASP A 15 -1.97 0.13 -12.96
C ASP A 15 -0.81 0.60 -13.86
N LYS A 16 -0.37 -0.29 -14.76
CA LYS A 16 0.71 -0.03 -15.72
C LYS A 16 2.01 0.53 -15.12
N CYS A 17 2.28 0.23 -13.85
CA CYS A 17 3.52 0.57 -13.16
C CYS A 17 4.25 -0.71 -12.77
N ALA A 18 5.56 -0.81 -13.07
CA ALA A 18 6.37 -1.95 -12.62
C ALA A 18 6.34 -2.06 -11.09
N ASP A 19 6.41 -0.92 -10.40
CA ASP A 19 6.37 -0.87 -8.94
C ASP A 19 5.02 -1.36 -8.40
N GLY A 20 3.90 -0.80 -8.88
CA GLY A 20 2.55 -1.24 -8.53
C GLY A 20 2.27 -2.71 -8.81
N ILE A 21 2.72 -3.25 -9.94
CA ILE A 21 2.58 -4.68 -10.27
C ILE A 21 3.38 -5.54 -9.29
N VAL A 22 4.62 -5.17 -8.97
CA VAL A 22 5.45 -5.92 -8.02
C VAL A 22 4.93 -5.76 -6.58
N ALA A 23 4.33 -4.62 -6.24
CA ALA A 23 3.65 -4.41 -4.96
C ALA A 23 2.43 -5.33 -4.80
N ALA A 24 1.60 -5.46 -5.84
CA ALA A 24 0.51 -6.43 -5.88
C ALA A 24 1.03 -7.87 -5.76
N TRP A 25 2.11 -8.20 -6.46
CA TRP A 25 2.78 -9.50 -6.35
C TRP A 25 3.29 -9.77 -4.92
N ALA A 26 3.89 -8.79 -4.25
CA ALA A 26 4.34 -8.92 -2.87
C ALA A 26 3.17 -9.26 -1.92
N CYS A 27 2.00 -8.64 -2.13
CA CYS A 27 0.79 -8.98 -1.41
C CYS A 27 0.30 -10.41 -1.75
N TRP A 28 0.29 -10.79 -3.03
CA TRP A 28 -0.08 -12.14 -3.49
C TRP A 28 0.82 -13.23 -2.90
N ARG A 29 2.11 -12.96 -2.70
CA ARG A 29 3.04 -13.89 -2.03
C ARG A 29 2.61 -14.25 -0.61
N ARG A 30 1.87 -13.37 0.08
CA ARG A 30 1.38 -13.58 1.44
C ARG A 30 -0.03 -14.15 1.52
N TRP A 31 -0.93 -13.69 0.66
CA TRP A 31 -2.37 -13.97 0.74
C TRP A 31 -2.96 -14.75 -0.45
N GLY A 32 -2.16 -15.04 -1.48
CA GLY A 32 -2.61 -15.76 -2.67
C GLY A 32 -3.82 -15.09 -3.31
N ASP A 33 -4.79 -15.89 -3.75
CA ASP A 33 -6.02 -15.42 -4.38
C ASP A 33 -7.14 -15.11 -3.38
N GLU A 34 -6.84 -15.00 -2.07
CA GLU A 34 -7.86 -14.64 -1.07
C GLU A 34 -8.39 -13.20 -1.23
N PRO A 35 -7.53 -12.17 -1.45
CA PRO A 35 -8.00 -10.83 -1.76
C PRO A 35 -8.35 -10.68 -3.26
N GLU A 36 -9.24 -9.74 -3.57
CA GLU A 36 -9.41 -9.24 -4.93
C GLU A 36 -8.29 -8.24 -5.26
N TYR A 37 -7.65 -8.37 -6.42
CA TYR A 37 -6.59 -7.48 -6.86
C TYR A 37 -7.11 -6.57 -7.97
N ILE A 38 -7.09 -5.25 -7.73
CA ILE A 38 -7.68 -4.24 -8.60
C ILE A 38 -6.60 -3.25 -9.04
N ALA A 39 -6.29 -3.26 -10.34
CA ALA A 39 -5.42 -2.25 -10.95
C ALA A 39 -6.18 -0.91 -11.05
N CYS A 40 -5.55 0.19 -10.65
CA CYS A 40 -6.19 1.50 -10.61
C CYS A 40 -5.25 2.62 -11.08
N ASN A 41 -5.84 3.67 -11.65
CA ASN A 41 -5.16 4.90 -12.05
C ASN A 41 -5.91 6.12 -11.49
N TYR A 42 -5.25 7.28 -11.48
CA TYR A 42 -5.92 8.55 -11.15
C TYR A 42 -7.15 8.79 -12.03
N GLY A 43 -8.23 9.23 -11.40
CA GLY A 43 -9.53 9.48 -12.05
C GLY A 43 -10.45 8.26 -12.13
N PHE A 44 -10.02 7.09 -11.67
CA PHE A 44 -10.88 5.91 -11.57
C PHE A 44 -11.75 6.01 -10.30
N ALA A 45 -12.93 5.40 -10.34
CA ALA A 45 -13.79 5.29 -9.16
C ALA A 45 -13.30 4.15 -8.24
N PRO A 46 -13.50 4.27 -6.90
CA PRO A 46 -13.21 3.17 -5.99
C PRO A 46 -14.15 1.98 -6.23
N PRO A 47 -13.80 0.77 -5.73
CA PRO A 47 -14.66 -0.41 -5.84
C PRO A 47 -16.04 -0.17 -5.21
N ALA A 48 -17.10 -0.70 -5.84
CA ALA A 48 -18.47 -0.44 -5.40
C ALA A 48 -18.87 -1.19 -4.11
N ASP A 49 -18.36 -2.40 -3.90
CA ASP A 49 -18.68 -3.23 -2.73
C ASP A 49 -17.55 -3.20 -1.71
N LEU A 50 -17.70 -2.33 -0.70
CA LEU A 50 -16.73 -2.11 0.39
C LEU A 50 -17.22 -2.62 1.74
N ALA A 51 -18.46 -3.10 1.83
CA ALA A 51 -19.11 -3.39 3.11
C ALA A 51 -18.30 -4.41 3.94
N SER A 52 -17.83 -3.97 5.10
CA SER A 52 -16.99 -4.74 6.04
C SER A 52 -15.64 -5.23 5.46
N LYS A 53 -15.17 -4.65 4.35
CA LYS A 53 -13.93 -5.07 3.70
C LYS A 53 -12.72 -4.32 4.23
N ASN A 54 -11.63 -5.04 4.43
CA ASN A 54 -10.30 -4.46 4.62
C ASN A 54 -9.71 -4.16 3.25
N VAL A 55 -9.39 -2.90 2.97
CA VAL A 55 -8.78 -2.44 1.73
C VAL A 55 -7.31 -2.12 1.97
N LEU A 56 -6.43 -2.71 1.17
CA LEU A 56 -5.01 -2.35 1.10
C LEU A 56 -4.77 -1.62 -0.22
N MET A 57 -4.11 -0.48 -0.17
CA MET A 57 -3.69 0.28 -1.34
C MET A 57 -2.16 0.32 -1.37
N VAL A 58 -1.55 -0.06 -2.49
CA VAL A 58 -0.08 -0.17 -2.63
C VAL A 58 0.40 0.54 -3.88
N ASP A 59 1.45 1.36 -3.76
CA ASP A 59 1.94 2.25 -4.83
C ASP A 59 0.87 3.23 -5.37
N PHE A 60 -0.24 3.37 -4.64
CA PHE A 60 -1.40 4.14 -5.08
C PHE A 60 -2.21 4.61 -3.89
N SER A 61 -2.83 5.78 -4.03
CA SER A 61 -3.80 6.31 -3.09
C SER A 61 -4.86 7.14 -3.81
N PHE A 62 -6.09 7.06 -3.31
CA PHE A 62 -7.14 7.98 -3.72
C PHE A 62 -7.00 9.31 -2.96
N PRO A 63 -7.56 10.42 -3.48
CA PRO A 63 -7.64 11.67 -2.73
C PRO A 63 -8.42 11.52 -1.42
N ALA A 64 -8.17 12.43 -0.47
CA ALA A 64 -8.72 12.36 0.88
C ALA A 64 -10.25 12.18 0.94
N ASP A 65 -10.99 12.95 0.14
CA ASP A 65 -12.46 12.93 0.08
C ASP A 65 -13.01 11.57 -0.41
N VAL A 66 -12.32 10.92 -1.35
CA VAL A 66 -12.66 9.59 -1.83
C VAL A 66 -12.42 8.54 -0.74
N LEU A 67 -11.30 8.63 -0.01
CA LEU A 67 -10.99 7.69 1.07
C LEU A 67 -12.00 7.78 2.23
N GLU A 68 -12.40 9.01 2.60
CA GLU A 68 -13.47 9.24 3.57
C GLU A 68 -14.79 8.63 3.07
N GLY A 69 -15.14 8.88 1.81
CA GLY A 69 -16.33 8.28 1.19
C GLY A 69 -16.31 6.75 1.17
N MET A 70 -15.13 6.14 0.98
CA MET A 70 -14.96 4.68 1.07
C MET A 70 -15.20 4.16 2.49
N ALA A 71 -14.71 4.87 3.52
CA ALA A 71 -14.96 4.53 4.91
C ALA A 71 -16.45 4.66 5.26
N GLU A 72 -17.10 5.75 4.84
CA GLU A 72 -18.54 5.98 5.01
C GLU A 72 -19.40 4.93 4.29
N ALA A 73 -18.96 4.46 3.12
CA ALA A 73 -19.59 3.37 2.38
C ALA A 73 -19.47 2.00 3.05
N GLY A 74 -18.75 1.91 4.18
CA GLY A 74 -18.71 0.73 5.04
C GLY A 74 -17.43 -0.09 4.93
N ALA A 75 -16.35 0.44 4.35
CA ALA A 75 -15.03 -0.20 4.46
C ALA A 75 -14.67 -0.41 5.94
N ARG A 76 -14.28 -1.63 6.30
CA ARG A 76 -13.88 -1.95 7.68
C ARG A 76 -12.58 -1.24 8.06
N SER A 77 -11.65 -1.15 7.11
CA SER A 77 -10.40 -0.42 7.26
C SER A 77 -9.78 -0.15 5.90
N ILE A 78 -9.03 0.94 5.78
CA ILE A 78 -8.25 1.29 4.61
C ILE A 78 -6.79 1.46 5.06
N VAL A 79 -5.87 0.74 4.43
CA VAL A 79 -4.42 0.87 4.67
C VAL A 79 -3.76 1.30 3.37
N ILE A 80 -2.93 2.33 3.43
CA ILE A 80 -2.25 2.93 2.27
C ILE A 80 -0.75 2.81 2.48
N LEU A 81 -0.06 2.22 1.49
CA LEU A 81 1.39 2.12 1.41
C LEU A 81 1.82 2.84 0.13
N ASP A 82 2.37 4.04 0.27
CA ASP A 82 2.62 4.92 -0.88
C ASP A 82 3.90 5.76 -0.69
N HIS A 83 4.49 6.18 -1.79
CA HIS A 83 5.73 6.96 -1.84
C HIS A 83 5.60 8.20 -2.75
N HIS A 84 4.39 8.54 -3.19
CA HIS A 84 4.12 9.76 -3.95
C HIS A 84 4.02 11.01 -3.05
N LYS A 85 4.91 11.99 -3.26
CA LYS A 85 4.96 13.24 -2.46
C LYS A 85 3.66 14.03 -2.45
N THR A 86 2.96 14.08 -3.58
CA THR A 86 1.69 14.79 -3.73
C THR A 86 0.58 14.14 -2.93
N ALA A 87 0.54 12.81 -2.88
CA ALA A 87 -0.42 12.06 -2.08
C ALA A 87 -0.18 12.25 -0.58
N MET A 88 1.09 12.18 -0.14
CA MET A 88 1.44 12.38 1.26
C MET A 88 0.92 13.73 1.79
N ALA A 89 1.09 14.82 1.02
CA ALA A 89 0.64 16.15 1.43
C ALA A 89 -0.88 16.25 1.60
N ASP A 90 -1.65 15.55 0.75
CA ASP A 90 -3.12 15.50 0.82
C ASP A 90 -3.60 14.61 1.99
N LEU A 91 -2.81 13.58 2.31
CA LEU A 91 -3.18 12.51 3.23
C LEU A 91 -2.53 12.62 4.61
N LEU A 92 -1.86 13.74 4.91
CA LEU A 92 -1.27 14.03 6.22
C LEU A 92 -2.26 13.82 7.39
N ALA A 93 -3.55 14.09 7.17
CA ALA A 93 -4.61 13.86 8.16
C ALA A 93 -4.83 12.38 8.52
N PHE A 94 -4.45 11.46 7.63
CA PHE A 94 -4.49 10.01 7.84
C PHE A 94 -3.11 9.40 8.12
N THR A 95 -2.05 10.22 8.07
CA THR A 95 -0.73 9.81 8.53
C THR A 95 -0.67 9.94 10.04
N LEU A 96 -0.09 8.93 10.67
CA LEU A 96 0.16 8.94 12.10
C LEU A 96 1.37 9.87 12.33
N ASP A 97 1.29 10.70 13.36
CA ASP A 97 2.29 11.71 13.70
C ASP A 97 3.73 11.16 13.68
N GLU A 98 4.69 11.99 13.27
CA GLU A 98 6.12 11.61 13.17
C GLU A 98 6.71 11.08 14.49
N GLU A 99 6.02 11.29 15.62
CA GLU A 99 6.51 11.06 16.97
C GLU A 99 5.73 9.97 17.75
N GLY A 100 4.59 9.49 17.24
CA GLY A 100 3.56 8.85 18.08
C GLY A 100 2.87 7.62 17.50
N TRP A 101 3.52 6.83 16.64
CA TRP A 101 3.04 5.48 16.29
C TRP A 101 4.21 4.60 15.82
N PRO A 102 4.21 3.26 15.95
CA PRO A 102 5.30 2.45 15.41
C PRO A 102 5.59 2.84 13.96
N LEU A 103 6.81 3.33 13.73
CA LEU A 103 7.46 3.62 12.44
C LEU A 103 7.37 2.46 11.41
N GLN A 104 6.81 1.32 11.81
CA GLN A 104 6.64 0.11 11.02
C GLN A 104 5.25 -0.49 11.27
N ILE A 105 4.28 -0.09 10.47
CA ILE A 105 3.02 -0.82 10.31
C ILE A 105 3.30 -2.09 9.48
N LYS A 106 2.81 -3.23 9.96
CA LYS A 106 2.86 -4.54 9.30
C LYS A 106 1.48 -5.17 9.39
N ALA A 107 1.16 -6.12 8.52
CA ALA A 107 -0.13 -6.81 8.57
C ALA A 107 -0.45 -7.38 9.96
N GLY A 108 0.57 -7.83 10.71
CA GLY A 108 0.40 -8.36 12.06
C GLY A 108 0.06 -7.35 13.16
N ASN A 109 0.14 -6.04 12.91
CA ASN A 109 -0.12 -5.00 13.91
C ASN A 109 -1.13 -3.92 13.48
N VAL A 110 -1.77 -4.05 12.30
CA VAL A 110 -2.77 -3.08 11.83
C VAL A 110 -3.93 -2.95 12.82
N ASP A 111 -4.40 -4.04 13.43
CA ASP A 111 -5.51 -3.99 14.39
C ASP A 111 -5.20 -3.09 15.62
N PHE A 112 -3.93 -2.94 15.99
CA PHE A 112 -3.53 -2.01 17.05
C PHE A 112 -3.74 -0.56 16.61
N ALA A 113 -3.44 -0.22 15.34
CA ALA A 113 -3.63 1.11 14.77
C ALA A 113 -5.12 1.45 14.66
N LEU A 114 -5.91 0.51 14.14
CA LEU A 114 -7.35 0.68 14.00
C LEU A 114 -8.03 0.93 15.34
N ARG A 115 -7.61 0.25 16.42
CA ARG A 115 -8.16 0.48 17.77
C ARG A 115 -7.89 1.90 18.28
N GLN A 116 -6.74 2.48 17.97
CA GLN A 116 -6.42 3.83 18.43
C GLN A 116 -7.16 4.89 17.63
N LEU A 117 -7.31 4.68 16.31
CA LEU A 117 -8.17 5.52 15.48
C LEU A 117 -9.63 5.47 15.97
N GLU A 118 -10.15 4.29 16.29
CA GLU A 118 -11.49 4.12 16.86
C GLU A 118 -11.64 4.89 18.18
N MET A 119 -10.68 4.76 19.09
CA MET A 119 -10.68 5.51 20.37
C MET A 119 -10.61 7.03 20.17
N ALA A 120 -9.93 7.49 19.12
CA ALA A 120 -9.84 8.89 18.74
C ALA A 120 -11.07 9.38 17.93
N CYS A 121 -12.03 8.51 17.64
CA CYS A 121 -13.18 8.78 16.76
C CYS A 121 -12.74 9.20 15.33
N CYS A 122 -11.59 8.73 14.88
CA CYS A 122 -11.08 8.94 13.53
C CYS A 122 -11.60 7.86 12.57
N PRO A 123 -11.69 8.15 11.26
CA PRO A 123 -11.93 7.13 10.24
C PRO A 123 -10.89 5.99 10.33
N PRO A 124 -11.24 4.75 9.97
CA PRO A 124 -10.35 3.60 10.02
C PRO A 124 -9.36 3.58 8.84
N ILE A 125 -8.66 4.70 8.62
CA ILE A 125 -7.74 4.95 7.51
C ILE A 125 -6.33 5.07 8.09
N VAL A 126 -5.41 4.24 7.61
CA VAL A 126 -4.01 4.22 8.04
C VAL A 126 -3.12 4.51 6.83
N GLY A 127 -2.46 5.67 6.81
CA GLY A 127 -1.48 6.02 5.80
C GLY A 127 -0.04 5.77 6.27
N LEU A 128 0.72 4.99 5.51
CA LEU A 128 2.18 4.89 5.64
C LEU A 128 2.82 5.43 4.36
N PHE A 129 3.61 6.49 4.52
CA PHE A 129 4.37 7.09 3.42
C PHE A 129 5.87 6.98 3.68
N ASP A 130 6.62 6.54 2.68
CA ASP A 130 8.08 6.47 2.75
C ASP A 130 8.69 6.81 1.40
N MET A 131 9.40 7.94 1.32
CA MET A 131 9.99 8.42 0.08
C MET A 131 11.32 7.73 -0.28
N ASP A 132 11.89 6.94 0.64
CA ASP A 132 13.15 6.22 0.46
C ASP A 132 12.96 4.75 0.09
N ARG A 133 11.71 4.28 0.05
CA ARG A 133 11.31 2.94 -0.38
C ARG A 133 10.27 3.04 -1.48
N SER A 134 10.34 2.11 -2.43
CA SER A 134 9.30 1.96 -3.46
C SER A 134 8.03 1.34 -2.88
N GLY A 135 6.89 1.49 -3.55
CA GLY A 135 5.65 0.80 -3.21
C GLY A 135 5.80 -0.72 -3.16
N ALA A 136 6.59 -1.33 -4.06
CA ALA A 136 6.92 -2.75 -4.01
C ALA A 136 7.66 -3.13 -2.72
N ARG A 137 8.64 -2.31 -2.31
CA ARG A 137 9.37 -2.54 -1.07
C ARG A 137 8.47 -2.41 0.15
N MET A 138 7.66 -1.35 0.20
CA MET A 138 6.73 -1.10 1.30
C MET A 138 5.71 -2.23 1.44
N ALA A 139 5.13 -2.70 0.33
CA ALA A 139 4.20 -3.82 0.30
C ALA A 139 4.85 -5.12 0.80
N TRP A 140 6.09 -5.40 0.39
CA TRP A 140 6.83 -6.57 0.86
C TRP A 140 7.11 -6.52 2.37
N ASP A 141 7.61 -5.39 2.87
CA ASP A 141 7.90 -5.20 4.29
C ASP A 141 6.63 -5.32 5.14
N PHE A 142 5.50 -4.80 4.64
CA PHE A 142 4.20 -4.88 5.30
C PHE A 142 3.63 -6.31 5.34
N ALA A 143 3.69 -7.03 4.22
CA ALA A 143 3.07 -8.34 4.06
C ALA A 143 3.93 -9.49 4.61
N MET A 144 5.25 -9.43 4.40
CA MET A 144 6.20 -10.51 4.71
C MET A 144 7.13 -10.17 5.88
N GLY A 145 7.64 -8.93 5.93
CA GLY A 145 8.56 -8.47 7.00
C GLY A 145 9.90 -9.20 7.04
N THR A 146 10.31 -9.84 5.94
CA THR A 146 11.60 -10.50 5.73
C THR A 146 12.41 -9.77 4.66
N GLU A 147 13.69 -10.13 4.49
CA GLU A 147 14.48 -9.62 3.37
C GLU A 147 13.76 -9.86 2.01
N PRO A 148 13.73 -8.85 1.12
CA PRO A 148 13.10 -8.97 -0.18
C PRO A 148 13.87 -9.90 -1.11
N GLY A 149 13.14 -10.52 -2.03
CA GLY A 149 13.75 -11.22 -3.16
C GLY A 149 14.13 -10.26 -4.28
N ARG A 150 14.95 -10.74 -5.21
CA ARG A 150 15.52 -9.95 -6.32
C ARG A 150 14.49 -9.15 -7.13
N LEU A 151 13.27 -9.65 -7.32
CA LEU A 151 12.24 -8.91 -8.06
C LEU A 151 11.86 -7.59 -7.38
N VAL A 152 11.70 -7.59 -6.05
CA VAL A 152 11.37 -6.39 -5.26
C VAL A 152 12.58 -5.44 -5.21
N GLU A 153 13.78 -5.98 -5.08
CA GLU A 153 15.02 -5.18 -5.13
C GLU A 153 15.18 -4.46 -6.48
N LEU A 154 14.90 -5.16 -7.58
CA LEU A 154 14.96 -4.57 -8.91
C LEU A 154 13.89 -3.50 -9.09
N ALA A 155 12.65 -3.76 -8.62
CA ALA A 155 11.56 -2.79 -8.70
C ALA A 155 11.92 -1.51 -7.96
N GLU A 156 12.39 -1.64 -6.72
CA GLU A 156 12.85 -0.53 -5.90
C GLU A 156 13.99 0.25 -6.54
N ARG A 157 14.97 -0.44 -7.13
CA ARG A 157 16.09 0.23 -7.79
C ARG A 157 15.63 0.98 -9.03
N TYR A 158 14.77 0.38 -9.84
CA TYR A 158 14.28 1.00 -11.06
C TYR A 158 13.44 2.24 -10.74
N ASP A 159 12.47 2.08 -9.84
CA ASP A 159 11.53 3.12 -9.43
C ASP A 159 12.24 4.35 -8.83
N LEU A 160 13.20 4.11 -7.92
CA LEU A 160 13.95 5.18 -7.25
C LEU A 160 15.19 5.65 -8.03
N TRP A 161 15.36 5.22 -9.30
CA TRP A 161 16.52 5.53 -10.14
C TRP A 161 17.88 5.20 -9.51
N ARG A 162 17.96 4.11 -8.74
CA ARG A 162 19.17 3.60 -8.06
C ARG A 162 19.95 2.62 -8.95
N PHE A 163 20.23 3.05 -10.18
CA PHE A 163 21.00 2.33 -11.19
C PHE A 163 21.59 3.31 -12.21
N GLN A 164 22.44 2.83 -13.12
CA GLN A 164 22.98 3.65 -14.21
C GLN A 164 22.34 3.24 -15.55
N PRO A 165 21.44 4.06 -16.14
CA PRO A 165 20.76 3.72 -17.39
C PRO A 165 21.71 3.52 -18.57
N GLY A 166 21.36 2.59 -19.47
CA GLY A 166 22.10 2.32 -20.71
C GLY A 166 23.40 1.55 -20.51
N THR A 167 23.59 0.94 -19.33
CA THR A 167 24.78 0.14 -19.01
C THR A 167 24.51 -1.36 -19.05
N GLY A 168 23.25 -1.75 -19.22
CA GLY A 168 22.81 -3.14 -19.08
C GLY A 168 22.69 -3.55 -17.61
N ASP A 169 22.44 -2.58 -16.72
CA ASP A 169 22.11 -2.85 -15.33
C ASP A 169 20.83 -3.70 -15.28
N ASP A 170 20.75 -4.64 -14.34
CA ASP A 170 19.62 -5.56 -14.27
C ASP A 170 18.32 -4.87 -13.86
N ALA A 171 18.38 -3.70 -13.22
CA ALA A 171 17.20 -2.87 -12.94
C ALA A 171 16.54 -2.37 -14.23
N GLU A 172 17.30 -2.18 -15.33
CA GLU A 172 16.76 -1.78 -16.63
C GLU A 172 15.80 -2.83 -17.21
N ALA A 173 15.89 -4.09 -16.76
CA ALA A 173 14.97 -5.15 -17.21
C ALA A 173 13.52 -4.95 -16.74
N LEU A 174 13.30 -4.07 -15.74
CA LEU A 174 11.97 -3.67 -15.29
C LEU A 174 11.46 -2.40 -16.00
N HIS A 175 12.16 -1.91 -17.01
CA HIS A 175 11.58 -0.96 -17.93
C HIS A 175 10.44 -1.64 -18.71
N VAL A 176 9.20 -1.35 -18.33
CA VAL A 176 8.02 -1.88 -19.01
C VAL A 176 7.37 -0.74 -19.81
N GLU A 177 7.28 -0.90 -21.14
CA GLU A 177 6.40 -0.09 -21.98
C GLU A 177 4.99 -0.73 -21.96
N ILE A 178 4.03 -0.14 -21.23
CA ILE A 178 2.65 -0.65 -21.04
C ILE A 178 1.61 0.32 -21.59
#